data_AF-F7QV06-F1
#
_entry.id   AF-F7QV06-F1
#
_cell.length_a   1.000
_cell.length_b   1.000
_cell.length_c   1.000
_cell.angle_alpha   90.00
_cell.angle_beta   90.00
_cell.angle_gamma   90.00
#
_symmetry.space_group_name_H-M   'P 1'
#
loop_
_entity.id
_entity.type
_entity.pdbx_description
1 polymer ?
#
loop_
_entity_poly.entity_id
_entity_poly.type
_entity_poly.pdbx_seq_one_letter_code
_entity_poly.pdbx_strand_id
1 'polypeptide(L)'
;MVVTTAIGLVIPLVVVHKVQFETNKERLGYLLVQRVSRLKVYYFSLILALFFGTLAILINGFCLGIAATSSMQANNGKFITTCIKASLNQWPLVCLFVGLMLLSLSLPIFVGWLVYGLLGYSFCVTYFAVLLDLPKWMIHTSLFNVLEKMPMEKFDLMSFAILTGIGILAMLLGGILYTRKEIV
;
A
#
# COMPACT_ATOMS: atom_id res chain seq x y z
N MET A 1 12.32 -0.37 -8.63
CA MET A 1 11.49 0.12 -7.51
C MET A 1 10.13 -0.57 -7.43
N VAL A 2 9.44 -0.82 -8.55
CA VAL A 2 8.10 -1.46 -8.55
C VAL A 2 8.07 -2.78 -7.75
N VAL A 3 9.01 -3.68 -8.02
CA VAL A 3 9.11 -4.98 -7.32
C VAL A 3 9.27 -4.81 -5.80
N THR A 4 10.23 -3.99 -5.38
CA THR A 4 10.55 -3.80 -3.97
C THR A 4 9.43 -3.08 -3.22
N THR A 5 8.69 -2.18 -3.89
CA THR A 5 7.51 -1.54 -3.31
C THR A 5 6.32 -2.49 -3.23
N ALA A 6 6.09 -3.33 -4.24
CA ALA A 6 5.06 -4.36 -4.17
C ALA A 6 5.29 -5.31 -2.99
N ILE A 7 6.54 -5.73 -2.77
CA ILE A 7 6.94 -6.54 -1.60
C ILE A 7 6.72 -5.75 -0.30
N GLY A 8 7.14 -4.48 -0.26
CA GLY A 8 6.98 -3.61 0.91
C GLY A 8 5.52 -3.38 1.30
N LEU A 9 4.60 -3.36 0.33
CA LEU A 9 3.16 -3.21 0.55
C LEU A 9 2.50 -4.45 1.17
N VAL A 10 3.13 -5.62 1.12
CA VAL A 10 2.56 -6.83 1.72
C VAL A 10 2.46 -6.70 3.24
N ILE A 11 3.48 -6.13 3.90
CA ILE A 11 3.50 -5.98 5.36
C ILE A 11 2.30 -5.16 5.88
N PRO A 12 2.04 -3.93 5.41
CA PRO A 12 0.91 -3.16 5.91
C PRO A 12 -0.44 -3.81 5.57
N LEU A 13 -0.55 -4.56 4.47
CA LEU A 13 -1.75 -5.34 4.15
C LEU A 13 -1.97 -6.49 5.13
N VAL A 14 -0.91 -7.23 5.47
CA VAL A 14 -0.96 -8.35 6.43
C VAL A 14 -1.39 -7.86 7.81
N VAL A 15 -0.90 -6.69 8.25
CA VAL A 15 -1.30 -6.08 9.53
C VAL A 15 -2.83 -5.91 9.60
N VAL A 16 -3.43 -5.37 8.53
CA VAL A 16 -4.89 -5.17 8.48
C VAL A 16 -5.64 -6.48 8.27
N HIS A 17 -5.17 -7.36 7.39
CA HIS A 17 -5.82 -8.65 7.12
C HIS A 17 -5.87 -9.54 8.36
N LYS A 18 -4.82 -9.51 9.19
CA LYS A 18 -4.78 -10.27 10.44
C LYS A 18 -5.94 -9.88 11.36
N VAL A 19 -6.28 -8.60 11.44
CA VAL A 19 -7.43 -8.12 12.21
C VAL A 19 -8.73 -8.69 11.65
N GLN A 20 -8.90 -8.70 10.33
CA GLN A 20 -10.08 -9.28 9.66
C GLN A 20 -10.26 -10.77 10.00
N PHE A 21 -9.16 -11.51 9.99
CA PHE A 21 -9.14 -12.95 10.26
C PHE A 21 -9.46 -13.27 11.72
N GLU A 22 -8.94 -12.47 12.67
CA GLU A 22 -9.25 -12.63 14.10
C GLU A 22 -10.70 -12.22 14.42
N THR A 23 -11.28 -11.26 13.69
CA THR A 23 -12.73 -10.94 13.79
C THR A 23 -13.58 -12.12 13.34
N ASN A 24 -13.24 -12.73 12.20
CA ASN A 24 -14.04 -13.81 11.62
C ASN A 24 -13.95 -15.14 12.39
N LYS A 25 -12.89 -15.31 13.20
CA LYS A 25 -12.72 -16.48 14.09
C LYS A 25 -13.38 -16.31 15.46
N GLU A 26 -14.16 -15.24 15.68
CA GLU A 26 -14.79 -14.87 16.95
C GLU A 26 -13.82 -14.68 18.14
N ARG A 27 -12.51 -14.77 17.91
CA ARG A 27 -11.47 -14.60 18.94
C ARG A 27 -11.41 -13.18 19.48
N LEU A 28 -11.77 -12.20 18.65
CA LEU A 28 -11.93 -10.82 19.09
C LEU A 28 -13.16 -10.62 19.99
N GLY A 29 -14.12 -11.55 20.01
CA GLY A 29 -15.27 -11.51 20.90
C GLY A 29 -14.86 -11.43 22.38
N TYR A 30 -13.86 -12.22 22.79
CA TYR A 30 -13.32 -12.18 24.15
C TYR A 30 -12.64 -10.84 24.51
N LEU A 31 -11.97 -10.20 23.55
CA LEU A 31 -11.34 -8.89 23.75
C LEU A 31 -12.34 -7.73 23.70
N LEU A 32 -13.43 -7.85 22.93
CA LEU A 32 -14.50 -6.85 22.84
C LEU A 32 -15.41 -6.85 24.08
N VAL A 33 -15.53 -8.00 24.76
CA VAL A 33 -16.15 -8.09 26.09
C VAL A 33 -15.34 -7.31 27.14
N GLN A 34 -14.03 -7.15 26.93
CA GLN A 34 -13.15 -6.31 27.75
C GLN A 34 -12.89 -4.94 27.12
N ARG A 35 -13.76 -3.95 27.38
CA ARG A 35 -13.49 -2.48 27.39
C ARG A 35 -12.78 -1.82 26.18
N VAL A 36 -12.44 -2.52 25.10
CA VAL A 36 -11.77 -1.93 23.92
C VAL A 36 -12.83 -1.59 22.87
N SER A 37 -12.93 -0.31 22.50
CA SER A 37 -13.86 0.12 21.46
C SER A 37 -13.42 -0.34 20.08
N ARG A 38 -14.38 -0.69 19.21
CA ARG A 38 -14.13 -1.08 17.82
C ARG A 38 -13.31 -0.04 17.05
N LEU A 39 -13.61 1.25 17.29
CA LEU A 39 -12.84 2.36 16.74
C LEU A 39 -11.37 2.30 17.14
N LYS A 40 -11.06 1.94 18.39
CA LYS A 40 -9.68 1.86 18.86
C LYS A 40 -8.90 0.80 18.07
N VAL A 41 -9.47 -0.38 17.83
CA VAL A 41 -8.84 -1.43 17.00
C VAL A 41 -8.59 -0.92 15.57
N TYR A 42 -9.56 -0.24 14.97
CA TYR A 42 -9.43 0.34 13.63
C TYR A 42 -8.31 1.37 13.56
N TYR A 43 -8.28 2.33 14.48
CA TYR A 43 -7.27 3.39 14.53
C TYR A 43 -5.86 2.84 14.75
N PHE A 44 -5.67 1.88 15.66
CA PHE A 44 -4.36 1.26 15.86
C PHE A 44 -3.89 0.50 14.63
N SER A 45 -4.80 -0.22 13.95
CA SER A 45 -4.49 -0.93 12.71
C SER A 45 -4.11 0.03 11.59
N LEU A 46 -4.82 1.16 11.46
CA LEU A 46 -4.50 2.21 10.50
C LEU A 46 -3.13 2.82 10.77
N ILE A 47 -2.83 3.22 12.00
CA ILE A 47 -1.54 3.83 12.37
C ILE A 47 -0.41 2.85 12.10
N LEU A 48 -0.58 1.58 12.50
CA LEU A 48 0.45 0.57 12.34
C LEU A 48 0.70 0.22 10.87
N ALA A 49 -0.37 0.10 10.07
CA ALA A 49 -0.26 -0.14 8.63
C ALA A 49 0.40 1.04 7.90
N LEU A 50 0.02 2.29 8.20
CA LEU A 50 0.68 3.45 7.62
C LEU A 50 2.16 3.52 8.03
N PHE A 51 2.47 3.28 9.31
CA PHE A 51 3.84 3.30 9.81
C PHE A 51 4.71 2.24 9.12
N PHE A 52 4.26 0.99 9.02
CA PHE A 52 5.03 -0.04 8.32
C PHE A 52 5.12 0.21 6.82
N GLY A 53 4.07 0.73 6.19
CA GLY A 53 4.09 1.06 4.77
C GLY A 53 5.04 2.22 4.45
N THR A 54 5.06 3.28 5.25
CA THR A 54 6.00 4.40 5.08
C THR A 54 7.44 3.95 5.31
N LEU A 55 7.67 3.17 6.37
CA LEU A 55 8.97 2.62 6.70
C LEU A 55 9.50 1.70 5.59
N ALA A 56 8.64 0.86 5.02
CA ALA A 56 9.00 0.01 3.88
C ALA A 56 9.46 0.82 2.66
N ILE A 57 8.76 1.91 2.34
CA ILE A 57 9.14 2.80 1.22
C ILE A 57 10.47 3.51 1.47
N LEU A 58 10.69 4.00 2.70
CA LEU A 58 11.94 4.69 3.05
C LEU A 58 13.12 3.73 3.01
N ILE A 59 12.98 2.53 3.60
CA ILE A 59 14.00 1.49 3.56
C ILE A 59 14.29 1.07 2.12
N ASN A 60 13.25 0.92 1.29
CA ASN A 60 13.42 0.58 -0.12
C ASN A 60 14.25 1.64 -0.86
N GLY A 61 13.92 2.92 -0.72
CA GLY A 61 14.69 4.02 -1.32
C GLY A 61 16.14 4.07 -0.84
N PHE A 62 16.35 3.85 0.46
CA PHE A 62 17.68 3.85 1.06
C PHE A 62 18.53 2.65 0.61
N CYS A 63 18.00 1.43 0.69
CA CYS A 63 18.69 0.22 0.26
C CYS A 63 19.02 0.25 -1.24
N LEU A 64 18.07 0.68 -2.09
CA LEU A 64 18.32 0.84 -3.52
C LEU A 64 19.35 1.94 -3.80
N GLY A 65 19.30 3.05 -3.04
CA GLY A 65 20.29 4.11 -3.13
C GLY A 65 21.70 3.61 -2.83
N ILE A 66 21.88 2.88 -1.73
CA ILE A 66 23.17 2.28 -1.35
C ILE A 66 23.65 1.29 -2.42
N ALA A 67 22.78 0.35 -2.81
CA ALA A 67 23.12 -0.67 -3.80
C ALA A 67 23.51 -0.07 -5.14
N ALA A 68 22.85 1.02 -5.55
CA ALA A 68 23.24 1.74 -6.75
C ALA A 68 24.61 2.41 -6.58
N THR A 69 24.84 3.16 -5.49
CA THR A 69 26.13 3.82 -5.26
C THR A 69 27.31 2.86 -5.12
N SER A 70 27.11 1.65 -4.58
CA SER A 70 28.18 0.65 -4.49
C SER A 70 28.50 0.00 -5.83
N SER A 71 27.51 -0.09 -6.73
CA SER A 71 27.69 -0.62 -8.09
C SER A 71 28.28 0.39 -9.08
N MET A 72 28.17 1.68 -8.80
CA MET A 72 28.64 2.76 -9.66
C MET A 72 30.10 3.10 -9.40
N GLN A 73 30.91 3.23 -10.45
CA GLN A 73 32.34 3.59 -10.36
C GLN A 73 32.58 4.99 -9.77
N ALA A 74 31.63 5.92 -9.93
CA ALA A 74 31.67 7.24 -9.33
C ALA A 74 30.82 7.26 -8.06
N ASN A 75 31.47 7.47 -6.91
CA ASN A 75 30.81 7.54 -5.61
C ASN A 75 30.01 8.85 -5.49
N ASN A 76 28.78 8.84 -6.02
CA ASN A 76 27.91 10.00 -6.01
C ASN A 76 26.83 9.81 -4.95
N GLY A 77 27.15 10.18 -3.70
CA GLY A 77 26.20 10.08 -2.56
C GLY A 77 24.88 10.83 -2.79
N LYS A 78 24.82 11.78 -3.74
CA LYS A 78 23.59 12.44 -4.18
C LYS A 78 22.58 11.48 -4.86
N PHE A 79 23.02 10.32 -5.32
CA PHE A 79 22.13 9.33 -5.91
C PHE A 79 21.20 8.69 -4.86
N ILE A 80 21.68 8.52 -3.62
CA ILE A 80 20.87 8.01 -2.50
C ILE A 80 19.66 8.91 -2.27
N THR A 81 19.85 10.23 -2.23
CA THR A 81 18.74 11.18 -2.03
C THR A 81 17.76 11.17 -3.21
N THR A 82 18.25 10.91 -4.41
CA THR A 82 17.40 10.75 -5.61
C THR A 82 16.54 9.49 -5.51
N CYS A 83 17.11 8.37 -5.06
CA CYS A 83 16.36 7.14 -4.81
C CYS A 83 15.33 7.29 -3.70
N ILE A 84 15.64 8.00 -2.62
CA ILE A 84 14.67 8.29 -1.55
C ILE A 84 13.52 9.16 -2.07
N LYS A 85 13.79 10.18 -2.90
CA LYS A 85 12.73 10.97 -3.52
C LYS A 85 11.86 10.12 -4.45
N ALA A 86 12.48 9.25 -5.24
CA ALA A 86 11.77 8.34 -6.13
C ALA A 86 10.92 7.31 -5.36
N SER A 87 11.37 6.83 -4.20
CA SER A 87 10.57 5.94 -3.37
C SER A 87 9.40 6.69 -2.72
N LEU A 88 9.61 7.91 -2.22
CA LEU A 88 8.54 8.75 -1.67
C LEU A 88 7.44 9.07 -2.67
N ASN A 89 7.75 9.15 -3.96
CA ASN A 89 6.73 9.30 -5.01
C ASN A 89 5.71 8.14 -5.01
N GLN A 90 6.08 6.97 -4.50
CA GLN A 90 5.23 5.78 -4.43
C GLN A 90 4.40 5.71 -3.14
N TRP A 91 4.55 6.67 -2.24
CA TRP A 91 3.78 6.75 -1.00
C TRP A 91 2.25 6.72 -1.17
N PRO A 92 1.65 7.34 -2.20
CA PRO A 92 0.21 7.28 -2.42
C PRO A 92 -0.31 5.85 -2.62
N LEU A 93 0.52 4.92 -3.11
CA LEU A 93 0.15 3.51 -3.22
C LEU A 93 -0.06 2.87 -1.84
N VAL A 94 0.77 3.23 -0.84
CA VAL A 94 0.57 2.77 0.54
C VAL A 94 -0.78 3.27 1.04
N CYS A 95 -1.09 4.55 0.85
CA CYS A 95 -2.38 5.11 1.25
C CYS A 95 -3.55 4.39 0.57
N LEU A 96 -3.47 4.15 -0.74
CA LEU A 96 -4.53 3.48 -1.49
C LEU A 96 -4.73 2.04 -1.00
N PHE A 97 -3.67 1.23 -0.98
CA PHE A 97 -3.78 -0.19 -0.61
C PHE A 97 -4.18 -0.37 0.85
N VAL A 98 -3.64 0.43 1.77
CA VAL A 98 -4.07 0.43 3.18
C VAL A 98 -5.52 0.87 3.30
N GLY A 99 -5.94 1.91 2.58
CA GLY A 99 -7.32 2.37 2.56
C GLY A 99 -8.31 1.31 2.06
N LEU A 100 -8.00 0.65 0.94
CA LEU A 100 -8.82 -0.45 0.42
C LEU A 100 -8.86 -1.64 1.39
N MET A 101 -7.74 -1.97 2.02
CA MET A 101 -7.68 -3.08 2.97
C MET A 101 -8.47 -2.78 4.25
N LEU A 102 -8.39 -1.55 4.75
CA LEU A 102 -9.21 -1.12 5.88
C LEU A 102 -10.69 -1.07 5.53
N LEU A 103 -11.06 -0.66 4.32
CA LEU A 103 -12.43 -0.74 3.82
C LEU A 103 -12.92 -2.19 3.74
N SER A 104 -12.04 -3.14 3.41
CA SER A 104 -12.37 -4.56 3.38
C SER A 104 -12.73 -5.14 4.76
N LEU A 105 -12.25 -4.57 5.88
CA LEU A 105 -12.64 -4.98 7.24
C LEU A 105 -14.14 -4.88 7.45
N SER A 106 -14.74 -3.86 6.84
CA SER A 106 -16.17 -3.57 6.95
C SER A 106 -17.01 -4.46 6.02
N LEU A 107 -16.39 -5.09 5.03
CA LEU A 107 -17.02 -5.97 4.05
C LEU A 107 -16.80 -7.46 4.42
N PRO A 108 -17.34 -8.42 3.64
CA PRO A 108 -17.08 -9.83 3.86
C PRO A 108 -15.60 -10.19 3.64
N ILE A 109 -15.14 -11.29 4.26
CA ILE A 109 -13.72 -11.73 4.26
C ILE A 109 -13.12 -11.84 2.84
N PHE A 110 -13.92 -12.19 1.83
CA PHE A 110 -13.44 -12.35 0.45
C PHE A 110 -12.91 -11.04 -0.15
N VAL A 111 -13.40 -9.88 0.31
CA VAL A 111 -12.95 -8.59 -0.22
C VAL A 111 -11.48 -8.31 0.14
N GLY A 112 -11.01 -8.80 1.29
CA GLY A 112 -9.61 -8.70 1.66
C GLY A 112 -8.69 -9.44 0.68
N TRP A 113 -9.16 -10.57 0.14
CA TRP A 113 -8.45 -11.31 -0.91
C TRP A 113 -8.45 -10.60 -2.25
N LEU A 114 -9.52 -9.85 -2.58
CA LEU A 114 -9.56 -9.03 -3.79
C LEU A 114 -8.49 -7.93 -3.75
N VAL A 115 -8.21 -7.34 -2.58
CA VAL A 115 -7.13 -6.34 -2.44
C VAL A 115 -5.76 -6.94 -2.74
N TYR A 116 -5.48 -8.16 -2.26
CA TYR A 116 -4.26 -8.89 -2.64
C TYR A 116 -4.22 -9.23 -4.12
N GLY A 117 -5.34 -9.67 -4.70
CA GLY A 117 -5.47 -9.90 -6.13
C GLY A 117 -5.16 -8.65 -6.94
N LEU A 118 -5.64 -7.49 -6.49
CA LEU A 118 -5.39 -6.19 -7.13
C LEU A 118 -3.90 -5.80 -7.05
N LEU A 119 -3.25 -6.02 -5.90
CA LEU A 119 -1.81 -5.80 -5.75
C LEU A 119 -1.02 -6.71 -6.71
N GLY A 120 -1.34 -8.01 -6.72
CA GLY A 120 -0.70 -8.99 -7.58
C GLY A 120 -0.90 -8.68 -9.06
N TYR A 121 -2.13 -8.35 -9.47
CA TYR A 121 -2.45 -7.93 -10.84
C TYR A 121 -1.65 -6.70 -11.23
N SER A 122 -1.67 -5.64 -10.41
CA SER A 122 -0.96 -4.40 -10.71
C SER A 122 0.55 -4.62 -10.80
N PHE A 123 1.11 -5.47 -9.93
CA PHE A 123 2.51 -5.89 -10.00
C PHE A 123 2.82 -6.64 -11.30
N CYS A 124 2.05 -7.69 -11.61
CA CYS A 124 2.26 -8.51 -12.81
C CYS A 124 2.15 -7.67 -14.09
N VAL A 125 1.10 -6.86 -14.23
CA VAL A 125 0.93 -6.01 -15.40
C VAL A 125 2.10 -5.04 -15.54
N THR A 126 2.54 -4.38 -14.47
CA THR A 126 3.63 -3.39 -14.56
C THR A 126 4.98 -4.02 -14.85
N TYR A 127 5.26 -5.19 -14.26
CA TYR A 127 6.54 -5.87 -14.42
C TYR A 127 6.64 -6.58 -15.77
N PHE A 128 5.58 -7.28 -16.18
CA PHE A 128 5.55 -8.05 -17.43
C PHE A 128 5.05 -7.26 -18.64
N ALA A 129 4.60 -6.01 -18.49
CA ALA A 129 4.13 -5.18 -19.60
C ALA A 129 5.06 -5.19 -20.81
N VAL A 130 6.36 -4.96 -20.56
CA VAL A 130 7.39 -4.91 -21.61
C VAL A 130 7.82 -6.30 -22.07
N LEU A 131 7.71 -7.31 -21.20
CA LEU A 131 8.14 -8.69 -21.52
C LEU A 131 7.12 -9.44 -22.37
N LEU A 132 5.83 -9.12 -22.21
CA LEU A 132 4.71 -9.78 -22.87
C LEU A 132 4.06 -8.91 -23.96
N ASP A 133 4.63 -7.73 -24.25
CA ASP A 133 4.06 -6.72 -25.15
C ASP A 133 2.55 -6.50 -24.90
N LEU A 134 2.20 -6.27 -23.63
CA LEU A 134 0.80 -6.15 -23.22
C LEU A 134 0.13 -4.95 -23.92
N PRO A 135 -1.16 -5.07 -24.26
CA PRO A 135 -1.87 -3.98 -24.91
C PRO A 135 -1.98 -2.77 -23.97
N LYS A 136 -1.90 -1.56 -24.55
CA LYS A 136 -1.84 -0.30 -23.78
C LYS A 136 -2.99 -0.12 -22.79
N TRP A 137 -4.20 -0.58 -23.13
CA TRP A 137 -5.36 -0.49 -22.23
C TRP A 137 -5.10 -1.23 -20.91
N MET A 138 -4.43 -2.39 -20.94
CA MET A 138 -4.09 -3.16 -19.75
C MET A 138 -3.04 -2.45 -18.91
N ILE A 139 -2.03 -1.87 -19.57
CA ILE A 139 -0.97 -1.09 -18.93
C ILE A 139 -1.52 0.12 -18.17
N HIS A 140 -2.56 0.79 -18.69
CA HIS A 140 -3.23 1.91 -18.02
C HIS A 140 -4.11 1.50 -16.83
N THR A 141 -4.48 0.22 -16.70
CA THR A 141 -5.24 -0.25 -15.52
C THR A 141 -4.39 -0.48 -14.28
N SER A 142 -3.07 -0.54 -14.41
CA SER A 142 -2.20 -0.78 -13.25
C SER A 142 -2.07 0.46 -12.37
N LEU A 143 -2.32 0.30 -11.07
CA LEU A 143 -2.14 1.36 -10.08
C LEU A 143 -0.69 1.85 -9.98
N PHE A 144 0.30 0.99 -10.25
CA PHE A 144 1.72 1.40 -10.25
C PHE A 144 2.09 2.28 -11.44
N ASN A 145 1.30 2.24 -12.51
CA ASN A 145 1.59 2.96 -13.74
C ASN A 145 0.83 4.30 -13.84
N VAL A 146 -0.08 4.56 -12.89
CA VAL A 146 -0.71 5.88 -12.68
C VAL A 146 0.30 6.89 -12.12
N LEU A 147 1.36 6.42 -11.46
CA LEU A 147 2.41 7.28 -10.93
C LEU A 147 3.58 7.38 -11.92
N GLU A 148 4.04 8.61 -12.15
CA GLU A 148 5.23 8.90 -12.95
C GLU A 148 6.46 8.18 -12.40
N LYS A 149 7.28 7.62 -13.30
CA LYS A 149 8.46 6.82 -12.96
C LYS A 149 9.65 7.73 -12.68
N MET A 150 9.68 8.35 -11.50
CA MET A 150 10.86 9.07 -11.03
C MET A 150 12.07 8.11 -10.88
N PRO A 151 13.30 8.55 -11.20
CA PRO A 151 13.71 9.88 -11.66
C PRO A 151 13.66 10.09 -13.20
N MET A 152 13.16 9.12 -13.97
CA MET A 152 13.10 9.21 -15.45
C MET A 152 12.06 10.24 -15.92
N GLU A 153 10.94 10.30 -15.21
CA GLU A 153 9.84 11.23 -15.48
C GLU A 153 9.74 12.30 -14.39
N LYS A 154 9.17 13.46 -14.75
CA LYS A 154 8.98 14.57 -13.80
C LYS A 154 7.88 14.21 -12.80
N PHE A 155 8.03 14.73 -11.58
CA PHE A 155 7.01 14.56 -10.55
C PHE A 155 5.70 15.22 -10.99
N ASP A 156 4.63 14.44 -11.06
CA ASP A 156 3.27 14.95 -11.23
C ASP A 156 2.55 15.01 -9.88
N LEU A 157 2.31 16.24 -9.43
CA LEU A 157 1.61 16.50 -8.17
C LEU A 157 0.11 16.13 -8.27
N MET A 158 -0.47 16.19 -9.47
CA MET A 158 -1.90 15.90 -9.67
C MET A 158 -2.19 14.42 -9.45
N SER A 159 -1.48 13.53 -10.13
CA SER A 159 -1.63 12.08 -9.97
C SER A 159 -1.34 11.62 -8.53
N PHE A 160 -0.31 12.21 -7.89
CA PHE A 160 0.00 11.97 -6.49
C PHE A 160 -1.16 12.34 -5.55
N ALA A 161 -1.74 13.53 -5.72
CA ALA A 161 -2.82 14.04 -4.89
C ALA A 161 -4.11 13.23 -5.06
N ILE A 162 -4.46 12.87 -6.30
CA ILE A 162 -5.66 12.08 -6.60
C ILE A 162 -5.59 10.70 -5.94
N LEU A 163 -4.45 9.99 -6.10
CA LEU A 163 -4.31 8.64 -5.55
C LEU A 163 -4.32 8.64 -4.02
N THR A 164 -3.67 9.65 -3.41
CA THR A 164 -3.70 9.86 -1.97
C THR A 164 -5.11 10.18 -1.48
N GLY A 165 -5.85 11.04 -2.20
CA GLY A 165 -7.23 11.39 -1.88
C GLY A 165 -8.16 10.18 -1.91
N ILE A 166 -8.05 9.34 -2.94
CA ILE A 166 -8.82 8.08 -3.03
C ILE A 166 -8.50 7.16 -1.86
N GLY A 167 -7.21 7.03 -1.50
CA GLY A 167 -6.78 6.24 -0.33
C GLY A 167 -7.38 6.76 0.97
N ILE A 168 -7.33 8.08 1.21
CA ILE A 168 -7.91 8.70 2.42
C ILE A 168 -9.42 8.51 2.46
N LEU A 169 -10.13 8.70 1.34
CA LEU A 169 -11.57 8.46 1.26
C LEU A 169 -11.91 7.01 1.59
N ALA A 170 -11.16 6.04 1.07
CA ALA A 170 -11.33 4.63 1.41
C ALA A 170 -11.08 4.36 2.90
N MET A 171 -10.08 4.99 3.52
CA MET A 171 -9.84 4.90 4.97
C MET A 171 -11.00 5.50 5.80
N LEU A 172 -11.56 6.64 5.37
CA LEU A 172 -12.68 7.26 6.08
C LEU A 172 -13.95 6.42 5.98
N LEU A 173 -14.29 5.98 4.77
CA LEU A 173 -15.43 5.08 4.53
C LEU A 173 -15.26 3.77 5.28
N GLY A 174 -14.05 3.19 5.26
CA GLY A 174 -13.73 1.98 6.02
C GLY A 174 -14.05 2.12 7.50
N GLY A 175 -13.63 3.22 8.13
CA GLY A 175 -13.88 3.48 9.55
C GLY A 175 -15.36 3.68 9.86
N ILE A 176 -16.09 4.43 9.02
CA ILE A 176 -17.53 4.67 9.19
C ILE A 176 -18.31 3.36 9.06
N LEU A 177 -18.03 2.53 8.05
CA LEU A 177 -18.72 1.26 7.88
C LEU A 177 -18.35 0.27 9.00
N TYR A 178 -17.11 0.28 9.50
CA TYR A 178 -16.66 -0.63 10.56
C TYR A 178 -17.40 -0.38 11.88
N THR A 179 -17.76 0.88 12.16
CA THR A 179 -18.55 1.23 13.34
C THR A 179 -20.02 0.84 13.25
N ARG A 180 -20.57 0.81 12.03
CA ARG A 180 -21.98 0.46 11.77
C ARG A 180 -22.21 -1.03 11.59
N LYS A 181 -21.16 -1.82 11.35
CA LYS A 181 -21.29 -3.26 11.13
C LYS A 181 -21.69 -3.95 12.43
N GLU A 182 -22.87 -4.55 12.45
CA GLU A 182 -23.28 -5.48 13.49
C GLU A 182 -22.42 -6.74 13.34
N ILE A 183 -21.71 -7.10 14.42
CA ILE A 183 -20.96 -8.35 14.50
C ILE A 183 -21.89 -9.26 15.29
N VAL A 184 -22.38 -10.30 14.62
CA VAL A 184 -23.16 -11.40 15.24
C VAL A 184 -22.21 -12.23 16.10
#